data_AF-A0A0D2A237-F1
#
_entry.id   AF-A0A0D2A237-F1
#
_cell.length_a   1.000
_cell.length_b   1.000
_cell.length_c   1.000
_cell.angle_alpha   90.00
_cell.angle_beta   90.00
_cell.angle_gamma   90.00
#
_symmetry.space_group_name_H-M   'P 1'
#
loop_
_entity.id
_entity.type
_entity.pdbx_description
1 polymer ?
#
loop_
_entity_poly.entity_id
_entity_poly.type
_entity_poly.pdbx_seq_one_letter_code
_entity_poly.pdbx_strand_id
1 'polypeptide(L)'
;MGSCDIQTAEAIPTSILPESISSNTLDNIQALLFVEHLESSFFTAAAANFSNWDTSNALNDSGDIIARIADQEQTHVRILQSMIDAYDIAPIRPCNYSFPVNSWNDFIFVAQRLTTVGMSALIGLSGELAETDPGLVSSLSSILTVEARHDAFLLLEEQQIPNPQAFDTIIHMLWAQNFALQYVIPGSCPDGVPLPVLPMIQAAINSTQHAQEQADRRIDFSWDVSQMPFVVEAGRPLTAAWVGQDQEPTYTNITIDGVGKGHTDIPSNITGQVFTAITSRQPKDEWSLEWAALSGPALVDLA
;
A
#
# COMPACT_ATOMS: atom_id res chain seq x y z
N MET A 1 -1.89 8.03 34.66
CA MET A 1 -1.48 7.55 33.33
C MET A 1 -0.38 8.48 32.88
N GLY A 2 0.86 7.98 32.84
CA GLY A 2 2.01 8.82 32.49
C GLY A 2 2.03 9.04 31.00
N SER A 3 2.21 10.29 30.56
CA SER A 3 2.56 10.62 29.18
C SER A 3 3.77 9.78 28.80
N CYS A 4 3.58 8.78 27.95
CA CYS A 4 4.70 8.19 27.25
C CYS A 4 4.95 9.13 26.08
N ASP A 5 5.65 10.23 26.36
CA ASP A 5 6.17 11.11 25.30
C ASP A 5 6.94 10.19 24.36
N ILE A 6 6.40 9.93 23.16
CA ILE A 6 7.19 9.33 22.11
C ILE A 6 8.35 10.30 21.95
N GLN A 7 9.58 9.82 22.14
CA GLN A 7 10.75 10.60 21.73
C GLN A 7 10.52 10.96 20.27
N THR A 8 10.14 12.21 20.01
CA THR A 8 10.08 12.72 18.65
C THR A 8 11.50 12.58 18.15
N ALA A 9 11.74 11.60 17.27
CA ALA A 9 13.06 11.38 16.74
C ALA A 9 13.49 12.71 16.09
N GLU A 10 14.65 13.22 16.52
CA GLU A 10 15.32 14.29 15.80
C GLU A 10 15.68 13.78 14.40
N ALA A 11 15.95 14.72 13.48
CA ALA A 11 16.43 14.41 12.14
C ALA A 11 17.49 13.29 12.15
N ILE A 12 17.45 12.39 11.16
CA ILE A 12 18.49 11.36 11.01
C ILE A 12 19.85 12.08 10.95
N PRO A 13 20.84 11.70 11.79
CA PRO A 13 22.17 12.29 11.71
C PRO A 13 22.73 12.12 10.30
N THR A 14 23.06 13.22 9.63
CA THR A 14 23.62 13.16 8.27
C THR A 14 24.89 12.31 8.18
N SER A 15 25.61 12.14 9.29
CA SER A 15 26.80 11.29 9.39
C SER A 15 26.54 9.79 9.18
N ILE A 16 25.29 9.32 9.24
CA ILE A 16 24.94 7.92 8.98
C ILE A 16 24.36 7.71 7.58
N LEU A 17 24.12 8.77 6.82
CA LEU A 17 23.67 8.68 5.43
C LEU A 17 24.87 8.51 4.48
N PRO A 18 24.74 7.73 3.40
CA PRO A 18 25.76 7.64 2.37
C PRO A 18 25.94 8.98 1.65
N GLU A 19 27.14 9.25 1.12
CA GLU A 19 27.48 10.52 0.44
C GLU A 19 26.63 10.78 -0.82
N SER A 20 26.20 9.72 -1.49
CA SER A 20 25.32 9.78 -2.66
C SER A 20 24.42 8.55 -2.69
N ILE A 21 23.26 8.69 -3.33
CA ILE A 21 22.31 7.61 -3.56
C ILE A 21 21.95 7.52 -5.04
N SER A 22 21.47 6.36 -5.49
CA SER A 22 20.98 6.22 -6.87
C SER A 22 19.73 7.07 -7.13
N SER A 23 19.49 7.45 -8.38
CA SER A 23 18.29 8.22 -8.76
C SER A 23 17.01 7.42 -8.51
N ASN A 24 17.05 6.10 -8.74
CA ASN A 24 15.92 5.21 -8.50
C ASN A 24 15.56 5.17 -7.01
N THR A 25 16.57 5.07 -6.15
CA THR A 25 16.38 5.17 -4.70
C THR A 25 15.76 6.50 -4.29
N LEU A 26 16.23 7.62 -4.87
CA LEU A 26 15.64 8.94 -4.60
C LEU A 26 14.15 9.00 -5.00
N ASP A 27 13.80 8.49 -6.19
CA ASP A 27 12.41 8.46 -6.67
C ASP A 27 11.54 7.59 -5.76
N ASN A 28 12.03 6.43 -5.31
CA ASN A 28 11.34 5.56 -4.38
C ASN A 28 11.18 6.17 -2.98
N ILE A 29 12.17 6.89 -2.46
CA ILE A 29 12.06 7.58 -1.15
C ILE A 29 11.08 8.75 -1.22
N GLN A 30 11.03 9.48 -2.35
CA GLN A 30 9.99 10.49 -2.59
C GLN A 30 8.60 9.85 -2.66
N ALA A 31 8.48 8.68 -3.26
CA ALA A 31 7.22 7.94 -3.34
C ALA A 31 6.78 7.40 -1.97
N LEU A 32 7.72 6.93 -1.15
CA LEU A 32 7.47 6.59 0.25
C LEU A 32 6.98 7.83 1.02
N LEU A 33 7.66 8.97 0.92
CA LEU A 33 7.22 10.22 1.55
C LEU A 33 5.82 10.65 1.09
N PHE A 34 5.45 10.41 -0.17
CA PHE A 34 4.10 10.66 -0.67
C PHE A 34 3.05 9.77 0.03
N VAL A 35 3.33 8.48 0.23
CA VAL A 35 2.44 7.55 0.96
C VAL A 35 2.33 7.95 2.43
N GLU A 36 3.46 8.29 3.05
CA GLU A 36 3.57 8.70 4.46
C GLU A 36 2.83 10.01 4.76
N HIS A 37 2.82 10.97 3.82
CA HIS A 37 1.97 12.16 3.96
C HIS A 37 0.48 11.81 4.00
N LEU A 38 0.06 10.81 3.23
CA LEU A 38 -1.33 10.34 3.22
C LEU A 38 -1.67 9.62 4.53
N GLU A 39 -0.83 8.70 4.99
CA GLU A 39 -1.04 7.96 6.25
C GLU A 39 -1.00 8.90 7.46
N SER A 40 -0.04 9.81 7.50
CA SER A 40 0.03 10.85 8.53
C SER A 40 -1.24 11.70 8.58
N SER A 41 -1.77 12.12 7.42
CA SER A 41 -3.04 12.85 7.36
C SER A 41 -4.22 11.97 7.81
N PHE A 42 -4.22 10.69 7.44
CA PHE A 42 -5.28 9.74 7.75
C PHE A 42 -5.37 9.43 9.25
N PHE A 43 -4.27 9.02 9.87
CA PHE A 43 -4.23 8.70 11.30
C PHE A 43 -4.39 9.94 12.18
N THR A 44 -3.87 11.11 11.77
CA THR A 44 -4.12 12.37 12.48
C THR A 44 -5.62 12.72 12.48
N ALA A 45 -6.30 12.55 11.33
CA ALA A 45 -7.74 12.78 11.25
C ALA A 45 -8.53 11.75 12.09
N ALA A 46 -8.08 10.51 12.16
CA ALA A 46 -8.71 9.47 12.97
C ALA A 46 -8.55 9.72 14.47
N ALA A 47 -7.34 10.06 14.93
CA ALA A 47 -7.09 10.41 16.33
C ALA A 47 -7.99 11.58 16.80
N ALA A 48 -8.23 12.57 15.93
CA ALA A 48 -9.12 13.69 16.21
C ALA A 48 -10.61 13.30 16.23
N ASN A 49 -11.01 12.26 15.47
CA ASN A 49 -12.40 11.83 15.33
C ASN A 49 -12.79 10.62 16.17
N PHE A 50 -11.84 9.97 16.85
CA PHE A 50 -12.07 8.72 17.58
C PHE A 50 -13.28 8.79 18.52
N SER A 51 -13.42 9.89 19.27
CA SER A 51 -14.52 10.10 20.22
C SER A 51 -15.89 10.35 19.58
N ASN A 52 -15.94 10.58 18.26
CA ASN A 52 -17.17 10.79 17.50
C ASN A 52 -17.73 9.49 16.90
N TRP A 53 -16.98 8.40 16.93
CA TRP A 53 -17.40 7.10 16.40
C TRP A 53 -17.98 6.21 17.50
N ASP A 54 -18.82 5.25 17.09
CA ASP A 54 -19.19 4.14 17.96
C ASP A 54 -18.03 3.15 18.04
N THR A 55 -17.30 3.19 19.15
CA THR A 55 -16.13 2.35 19.42
C THR A 55 -16.44 1.24 20.43
N SER A 56 -17.72 0.81 20.56
CA SER A 56 -18.10 -0.23 21.53
C SER A 56 -17.40 -1.57 21.31
N ASN A 57 -16.96 -1.84 20.09
CA ASN A 57 -16.26 -3.06 19.68
C ASN A 57 -14.75 -2.88 19.55
N ALA A 58 -14.23 -1.67 19.79
CA ALA A 58 -12.79 -1.43 19.76
C ALA A 58 -12.10 -2.16 20.93
N LEU A 59 -10.82 -2.50 20.76
CA LEU A 59 -10.01 -3.03 21.84
C LEU A 59 -9.84 -2.00 22.97
N ASN A 60 -9.30 -2.46 24.10
CA ASN A 60 -8.89 -1.52 25.13
C ASN A 60 -7.72 -0.67 24.62
N ASP A 61 -7.72 0.60 24.98
CA ASP A 61 -6.66 1.57 24.66
C ASP A 61 -6.52 1.91 23.15
N SER A 62 -7.46 1.52 22.28
CA SER A 62 -7.39 1.79 20.84
C SER A 62 -7.22 3.27 20.51
N GLY A 63 -7.92 4.16 21.22
CA GLY A 63 -7.78 5.60 21.01
C GLY A 63 -6.36 6.10 21.28
N ASP A 64 -5.72 5.62 22.36
CA ASP A 64 -4.35 5.97 22.70
C ASP A 64 -3.35 5.37 21.71
N ILE A 65 -3.59 4.14 21.25
CA ILE A 65 -2.76 3.49 20.23
C ILE A 65 -2.87 4.23 18.90
N ILE A 66 -4.06 4.57 18.42
CA ILE A 66 -4.25 5.34 17.18
C ILE A 66 -3.60 6.71 17.26
N ALA A 67 -3.70 7.41 18.39
CA ALA A 67 -2.98 8.67 18.60
C ALA A 67 -1.45 8.46 18.50
N ARG A 68 -0.95 7.35 19.05
CA ARG A 68 0.46 6.98 18.97
C ARG A 68 0.92 6.65 17.55
N ILE A 69 0.09 5.97 16.76
CA ILE A 69 0.35 5.71 15.33
C ILE A 69 0.44 7.06 14.58
N ALA A 70 -0.50 7.97 14.80
CA ALA A 70 -0.48 9.29 14.17
C ALA A 70 0.83 10.06 14.44
N ASP A 71 1.33 10.03 15.67
CA ASP A 71 2.62 10.64 16.03
C ASP A 71 3.83 9.94 15.37
N GLN A 72 3.74 8.62 15.18
CA GLN A 72 4.76 7.83 14.49
C GLN A 72 4.80 8.17 13.00
N GLU A 73 3.66 8.27 12.31
CA GLU A 73 3.62 8.68 10.90
C GLU A 73 4.14 10.10 10.68
N GLN A 74 3.79 11.04 11.57
CA GLN A 74 4.38 12.38 11.52
C GLN A 74 5.90 12.36 11.72
N THR A 75 6.43 11.36 12.43
CA THR A 75 7.86 11.18 12.63
C THR A 75 8.51 10.55 11.39
N HIS A 76 7.89 9.55 10.77
CA HIS A 76 8.33 8.98 9.49
C HIS A 76 8.42 10.06 8.39
N VAL A 77 7.38 10.88 8.23
CA VAL A 77 7.38 12.04 7.30
C VAL A 77 8.59 12.96 7.54
N ARG A 78 8.84 13.37 8.79
CA ARG A 78 9.97 14.26 9.12
C ARG A 78 11.32 13.62 8.83
N ILE A 79 11.46 12.33 9.13
CA ILE A 79 12.68 11.56 8.88
C ILE A 79 12.96 11.50 7.37
N LEU A 80 11.95 11.18 6.57
CA LEU A 80 12.07 11.08 5.11
C LEU A 80 12.37 12.44 4.47
N GLN A 81 11.69 13.50 4.93
CA GLN A 81 12.01 14.88 4.53
C GLN A 81 13.48 15.20 4.81
N SER A 82 13.96 14.93 6.03
CA SER A 82 15.36 15.15 6.39
C SER A 82 16.33 14.30 5.58
N MET A 83 15.96 13.07 5.21
CA MET A 83 16.79 12.19 4.38
C MET A 83 16.91 12.75 2.96
N ILE A 84 15.82 13.23 2.36
CA ILE A 84 15.81 13.83 1.02
C ILE A 84 16.56 15.17 1.02
N ASP A 85 16.32 16.02 2.02
CA ASP A 85 16.99 17.32 2.18
C ASP A 85 18.52 17.16 2.30
N ALA A 86 19.01 16.07 2.89
CA ALA A 86 20.44 15.80 3.02
C ALA A 86 21.17 15.60 1.67
N TYR A 87 20.42 15.37 0.60
CA TYR A 87 20.94 15.25 -0.77
C TYR A 87 20.70 16.52 -1.60
N ASP A 88 20.38 17.65 -0.96
CA ASP A 88 20.06 18.94 -1.61
C ASP A 88 18.87 18.85 -2.59
N ILE A 89 17.95 17.92 -2.35
CA ILE A 89 16.72 17.73 -3.12
C ILE A 89 15.55 18.21 -2.27
N ALA A 90 14.57 18.87 -2.89
CA ALA A 90 13.36 19.29 -2.20
C ALA A 90 12.43 18.08 -1.95
N PRO A 91 12.01 17.83 -0.70
CA PRO A 91 11.03 16.79 -0.39
C PRO A 91 9.67 17.11 -0.98
N ILE A 92 8.96 16.09 -1.46
CA ILE A 92 7.61 16.24 -1.99
C ILE A 92 6.65 16.78 -0.91
N ARG A 93 5.78 17.70 -1.30
CA ARG A 93 4.76 18.29 -0.41
C ARG A 93 3.49 17.45 -0.39
N PRO A 94 2.73 17.47 0.73
CA PRO A 94 1.49 16.72 0.83
C PRO A 94 0.43 17.19 -0.17
N CYS A 95 -0.42 16.27 -0.60
CA CYS A 95 -1.63 16.55 -1.36
C CYS A 95 -2.82 16.82 -0.41
N ASN A 96 -4.02 17.04 -0.97
CA ASN A 96 -5.26 16.97 -0.20
C ASN A 96 -5.89 15.59 -0.36
N TYR A 97 -6.47 15.07 0.72
CA TYR A 97 -6.98 13.70 0.77
C TYR A 97 -8.48 13.66 1.07
N SER A 98 -9.13 12.59 0.62
CA SER A 98 -10.53 12.27 0.92
C SER A 98 -10.63 10.78 1.21
N PHE A 99 -11.05 10.44 2.43
CA PHE A 99 -11.16 9.07 2.89
C PHE A 99 -12.63 8.65 3.02
N PRO A 100 -13.02 7.43 2.60
CA PRO A 100 -14.39 6.94 2.70
C PRO A 100 -14.73 6.47 4.12
N VAL A 101 -14.44 7.28 5.16
CA VAL A 101 -14.57 6.90 6.56
C VAL A 101 -15.72 7.64 7.23
N ASN A 102 -16.74 6.90 7.67
CA ASN A 102 -17.87 7.45 8.43
C ASN A 102 -18.06 6.76 9.79
N SER A 103 -17.32 5.69 10.07
CA SER A 103 -17.42 4.90 11.28
C SER A 103 -16.07 4.32 11.70
N TRP A 104 -15.99 3.78 12.93
CA TRP A 104 -14.81 3.05 13.42
C TRP A 104 -14.43 1.88 12.50
N ASN A 105 -15.41 1.11 12.04
CA ASN A 105 -15.16 -0.02 11.15
C ASN A 105 -14.66 0.42 9.77
N ASP A 106 -15.19 1.51 9.21
CA ASP A 106 -14.66 2.07 7.94
C ASP A 106 -13.22 2.54 8.12
N PHE A 107 -12.92 3.17 9.27
CA PHE A 107 -11.57 3.60 9.59
C PHE A 107 -10.60 2.41 9.66
N ILE A 108 -10.90 1.39 10.47
CA ILE A 108 -10.06 0.21 10.60
C ILE A 108 -9.87 -0.50 9.26
N PHE A 109 -10.93 -0.63 8.47
CA PHE A 109 -10.87 -1.24 7.14
C PHE A 109 -9.92 -0.51 6.18
N VAL A 110 -9.96 0.83 6.17
CA VAL A 110 -9.06 1.64 5.32
C VAL A 110 -7.65 1.66 5.90
N ALA A 111 -7.51 1.77 7.22
CA ALA A 111 -6.25 1.79 7.95
C ALA A 111 -5.44 0.52 7.66
N GLN A 112 -6.06 -0.65 7.87
CA GLN A 112 -5.43 -1.94 7.68
C GLN A 112 -4.86 -2.07 6.26
N ARG A 113 -5.62 -1.63 5.24
CA ARG A 113 -5.19 -1.71 3.84
C ARG A 113 -4.06 -0.74 3.51
N LEU A 114 -4.14 0.50 4.00
CA LEU A 114 -3.08 1.50 3.79
C LEU A 114 -1.78 1.01 4.41
N THR A 115 -1.80 0.62 5.68
CA THR A 115 -0.62 0.14 6.39
C THR A 115 -0.05 -1.14 5.77
N THR A 116 -0.90 -2.09 5.37
CA THR A 116 -0.48 -3.27 4.59
C THR A 116 0.27 -2.86 3.32
N VAL A 117 -0.27 -1.93 2.53
CA VAL A 117 0.35 -1.47 1.29
C VAL A 117 1.69 -0.77 1.54
N GLY A 118 1.75 0.12 2.54
CA GLY A 118 2.98 0.82 2.93
C GLY A 118 4.07 -0.15 3.38
N MET A 119 3.70 -1.10 4.27
CA MET A 119 4.58 -2.17 4.74
C MET A 119 5.11 -3.04 3.59
N SER A 120 4.23 -3.53 2.71
CA SER A 120 4.61 -4.35 1.54
C SER A 120 5.61 -3.64 0.62
N ALA A 121 5.42 -2.33 0.40
CA ALA A 121 6.32 -1.54 -0.42
C ALA A 121 7.66 -1.21 0.28
N LEU A 122 7.67 -1.05 1.60
CA LEU A 122 8.90 -0.93 2.38
C LEU A 122 9.73 -2.21 2.36
N ILE A 123 9.09 -3.39 2.31
CA ILE A 123 9.81 -4.67 2.12
C ILE A 123 10.50 -4.67 0.75
N GLY A 124 9.77 -4.35 -0.33
CA GLY A 124 10.34 -4.29 -1.68
C GLY A 124 11.46 -3.26 -1.82
N LEU A 125 11.26 -2.06 -1.27
CA LEU A 125 12.28 -1.01 -1.24
C LEU A 125 13.53 -1.46 -0.44
N SER A 126 13.36 -2.16 0.68
CA SER A 126 14.50 -2.69 1.45
C SER A 126 15.33 -3.68 0.62
N GLY A 127 14.67 -4.51 -0.20
CA GLY A 127 15.33 -5.42 -1.14
C GLY A 127 16.14 -4.67 -2.21
N GLU A 128 15.53 -3.66 -2.86
CA GLU A 128 16.22 -2.82 -3.85
C GLU A 128 17.43 -2.09 -3.26
N LEU A 129 17.27 -1.52 -2.06
CA LEU A 129 18.34 -0.81 -1.37
C LEU A 129 19.52 -1.72 -1.03
N ALA A 130 19.29 -2.99 -0.71
CA ALA A 130 20.37 -3.92 -0.41
C ALA A 130 21.33 -4.10 -1.60
N GLU A 131 20.85 -3.90 -2.83
CA GLU A 131 21.64 -4.00 -4.05
C GLU A 131 22.24 -2.64 -4.49
N THR A 132 21.47 -1.57 -4.33
CA THR A 132 21.80 -0.25 -4.90
C THR A 132 22.43 0.71 -3.88
N ASP A 133 21.86 0.81 -2.68
CA ASP A 133 22.15 1.83 -1.69
C ASP A 133 22.11 1.25 -0.25
N PRO A 134 22.98 0.26 0.07
CA PRO A 134 22.87 -0.57 1.27
C PRO A 134 23.02 0.21 2.58
N GLY A 135 23.58 1.42 2.53
CA GLY A 135 23.69 2.33 3.68
C GLY A 135 22.34 2.81 4.23
N LEU A 136 21.26 2.74 3.43
CA LEU A 136 19.92 3.16 3.85
C LEU A 136 19.06 2.04 4.45
N VAL A 137 19.45 0.77 4.22
CA VAL A 137 18.63 -0.41 4.58
C VAL A 137 18.25 -0.38 6.06
N SER A 138 19.21 -0.15 6.97
CA SER A 138 18.92 -0.17 8.41
C SER A 138 17.96 0.94 8.84
N SER A 139 18.02 2.11 8.19
CA SER A 139 17.15 3.23 8.51
C SER A 139 15.72 2.95 8.07
N LEU A 140 15.51 2.51 6.82
CA LEU A 140 14.16 2.20 6.33
C LEU A 140 13.59 0.92 6.96
N SER A 141 14.43 -0.09 7.24
CA SER A 141 13.98 -1.28 7.98
C SER A 141 13.48 -0.93 9.38
N SER A 142 13.98 0.14 10.01
CA SER A 142 13.48 0.57 11.31
C SER A 142 12.04 1.05 11.26
N ILE A 143 11.66 1.77 10.20
CA ILE A 143 10.28 2.20 9.88
C ILE A 143 9.41 0.96 9.61
N LEU A 144 9.88 0.05 8.74
CA LEU A 144 9.17 -1.18 8.40
C LEU A 144 8.75 -1.99 9.65
N THR A 145 9.61 -2.11 10.66
CA THR A 145 9.21 -2.84 11.88
C THR A 145 8.12 -2.15 12.69
N VAL A 146 7.98 -0.83 12.57
CA VAL A 146 6.93 -0.04 13.22
C VAL A 146 5.63 -0.22 12.45
N GLU A 147 5.65 -0.10 11.13
CA GLU A 147 4.51 -0.38 10.24
C GLU A 147 3.93 -1.79 10.47
N ALA A 148 4.78 -2.81 10.57
CA ALA A 148 4.34 -4.17 10.84
C ALA A 148 3.61 -4.31 12.20
N ARG A 149 3.96 -3.48 13.20
CA ARG A 149 3.26 -3.47 14.50
C ARG A 149 1.94 -2.72 14.41
N HIS A 150 1.84 -1.70 13.56
CA HIS A 150 0.59 -1.02 13.26
C HIS A 150 -0.38 -1.98 12.57
N ASP A 151 0.06 -2.67 11.51
CA ASP A 151 -0.75 -3.64 10.78
C ASP A 151 -1.26 -4.76 11.70
N ALA A 152 -0.38 -5.34 12.53
CA ALA A 152 -0.75 -6.35 13.51
C ALA A 152 -1.83 -5.85 14.51
N PHE A 153 -1.75 -4.59 14.94
CA PHE A 153 -2.77 -3.99 15.81
C PHE A 153 -4.10 -3.80 15.06
N LEU A 154 -4.06 -3.31 13.82
CA LEU A 154 -5.25 -3.09 13.00
C LEU A 154 -5.96 -4.41 12.66
N LEU A 155 -5.20 -5.48 12.42
CA LEU A 155 -5.75 -6.84 12.27
C LEU A 155 -6.47 -7.31 13.55
N LEU A 156 -5.95 -7.00 14.74
CA LEU A 156 -6.64 -7.33 15.99
C LEU A 156 -7.96 -6.56 16.17
N GLU A 157 -8.01 -5.29 15.74
CA GLU A 157 -9.24 -4.50 15.71
C GLU A 157 -10.28 -5.09 14.75
N GLU A 158 -9.82 -5.67 13.63
CA GLU A 158 -10.67 -6.43 12.71
C GLU A 158 -11.05 -7.84 13.22
N GLN A 159 -10.64 -8.20 14.44
CA GLN A 159 -10.81 -9.55 15.00
C GLN A 159 -10.14 -10.66 14.16
N GLN A 160 -9.07 -10.30 13.45
CA GLN A 160 -8.21 -11.21 12.71
C GLN A 160 -6.99 -11.62 13.55
N ILE A 161 -6.24 -12.60 13.03
CA ILE A 161 -4.97 -13.02 13.63
C ILE A 161 -3.90 -11.98 13.22
N PRO A 162 -3.09 -11.44 14.16
CA PRO A 162 -2.12 -10.36 13.89
C PRO A 162 -0.90 -10.79 13.07
N ASN A 163 -0.83 -12.07 12.70
CA ASN A 163 0.27 -12.69 11.97
C ASN A 163 -0.30 -13.80 11.07
N PRO A 164 -1.13 -13.42 10.06
CA PRO A 164 -1.96 -14.38 9.31
C PRO A 164 -1.14 -15.33 8.45
N GLN A 165 0.12 -14.99 8.15
CA GLN A 165 0.99 -15.71 7.24
C GLN A 165 2.46 -15.65 7.71
N ALA A 166 3.31 -16.49 7.13
CA ALA A 166 4.73 -16.56 7.48
C ALA A 166 5.59 -15.49 6.80
N PHE A 167 5.09 -14.92 5.69
CA PHE A 167 5.75 -13.90 4.90
C PHE A 167 4.70 -12.89 4.44
N ASP A 168 4.99 -11.60 4.60
CA ASP A 168 4.18 -10.55 4.01
C ASP A 168 4.47 -10.44 2.50
N THR A 169 3.52 -9.85 1.78
CA THR A 169 3.61 -9.73 0.33
C THR A 169 4.57 -8.61 -0.06
N ILE A 170 5.45 -8.88 -1.01
CA ILE A 170 6.42 -7.91 -1.53
C ILE A 170 5.82 -7.17 -2.71
N ILE A 171 5.87 -5.84 -2.70
CA ILE A 171 5.53 -4.99 -3.85
C ILE A 171 6.57 -3.88 -4.02
N HIS A 172 6.65 -3.27 -5.20
CA HIS A 172 7.40 -2.05 -5.46
C HIS A 172 6.57 -0.83 -5.07
N MET A 173 7.28 0.22 -4.66
CA MET A 173 6.70 1.53 -4.35
C MET A 173 5.79 2.10 -5.47
N LEU A 174 5.97 1.68 -6.73
CA LEU A 174 5.08 2.04 -7.83
C LEU A 174 3.63 1.64 -7.51
N TRP A 175 3.42 0.42 -7.04
CA TRP A 175 2.10 -0.07 -6.68
C TRP A 175 1.55 0.61 -5.43
N ALA A 176 2.36 0.82 -4.39
CA ALA A 176 1.90 1.55 -3.20
C ALA A 176 1.46 2.98 -3.51
N GLN A 177 2.23 3.72 -4.31
CA GLN A 177 1.85 5.06 -4.76
C GLN A 177 0.51 5.02 -5.53
N ASN A 178 0.36 4.08 -6.45
CA ASN A 178 -0.85 3.98 -7.27
C ASN A 178 -2.07 3.54 -6.47
N PHE A 179 -1.89 2.72 -5.44
CA PHE A 179 -2.95 2.42 -4.48
C PHE A 179 -3.34 3.67 -3.67
N ALA A 180 -2.36 4.43 -3.18
CA ALA A 180 -2.57 5.64 -2.39
C ALA A 180 -3.33 6.74 -3.19
N LEU A 181 -3.14 6.81 -4.50
CA LEU A 181 -3.83 7.77 -5.39
C LEU A 181 -5.36 7.69 -5.33
N GLN A 182 -5.95 6.56 -4.91
CA GLN A 182 -7.40 6.45 -4.77
C GLN A 182 -7.99 7.36 -3.68
N TYR A 183 -7.17 7.84 -2.74
CA TYR A 183 -7.58 8.73 -1.66
C TYR A 183 -7.15 10.19 -1.89
N VAL A 184 -6.45 10.47 -2.99
CA VAL A 184 -5.97 11.83 -3.33
C VAL A 184 -7.06 12.60 -4.06
N ILE A 185 -7.33 13.83 -3.63
CA ILE A 185 -8.22 14.75 -4.36
C ILE A 185 -7.52 15.15 -5.68
N PRO A 186 -8.13 14.92 -6.86
CA PRO A 186 -7.51 15.20 -8.15
C PRO A 186 -7.02 16.64 -8.28
N GLY A 187 -5.77 16.81 -8.74
CA GLY A 187 -5.15 18.12 -8.94
C GLY A 187 -4.69 18.84 -7.67
N SER A 188 -4.73 18.18 -6.50
CA SER A 188 -4.31 18.79 -5.23
C SER A 188 -2.83 18.65 -4.89
N CYS A 189 -2.09 17.76 -5.58
CA CYS A 189 -0.67 17.54 -5.34
C CYS A 189 0.18 18.67 -5.93
N PRO A 190 0.91 19.46 -5.11
CA PRO A 190 1.64 20.62 -5.60
C PRO A 190 2.82 20.30 -6.53
N ASP A 191 3.45 19.15 -6.34
CA ASP A 191 4.68 18.74 -7.04
C ASP A 191 4.44 17.57 -8.02
N GLY A 192 3.19 17.12 -8.18
CA GLY A 192 2.86 15.90 -8.89
C GLY A 192 3.05 14.65 -8.02
N VAL A 193 3.36 13.51 -8.65
CA VAL A 193 3.75 12.27 -7.96
C VAL A 193 5.05 11.72 -8.57
N PRO A 194 5.94 11.10 -7.77
CA PRO A 194 7.29 10.76 -8.20
C PRO A 194 7.35 9.58 -9.18
N LEU A 195 6.50 8.57 -9.02
CA LEU A 195 6.47 7.40 -9.89
C LEU A 195 5.33 7.48 -10.92
N PRO A 196 5.39 6.71 -12.02
CA PRO A 196 4.33 6.68 -13.02
C PRO A 196 2.95 6.34 -12.48
N VAL A 197 1.93 7.00 -13.03
CA VAL A 197 0.52 6.74 -12.70
C VAL A 197 -0.02 5.63 -13.59
N LEU A 198 -0.52 4.58 -12.96
CA LEU A 198 -1.24 3.49 -13.57
C LEU A 198 -2.75 3.78 -13.59
N PRO A 199 -3.48 3.33 -14.62
CA PRO A 199 -4.94 3.30 -14.58
C PRO A 199 -5.45 2.55 -13.34
N MET A 200 -6.47 3.11 -12.69
CA MET A 200 -7.13 2.44 -11.57
C MET A 200 -7.91 1.22 -12.05
N ILE A 201 -8.02 0.23 -11.17
CA ILE A 201 -8.85 -0.95 -11.33
C ILE A 201 -9.79 -1.06 -10.12
N GLN A 202 -11.00 -1.55 -10.36
CA GLN A 202 -11.88 -2.01 -9.29
C GLN A 202 -11.90 -3.53 -9.33
N ALA A 203 -11.64 -4.17 -8.19
CA ALA A 203 -11.68 -5.61 -8.03
C ALA A 203 -12.62 -5.95 -6.86
N ALA A 204 -13.56 -6.87 -7.08
CA ALA A 204 -14.52 -7.26 -6.06
C ALA A 204 -14.74 -8.78 -6.07
N ILE A 205 -14.64 -9.40 -4.89
CA ILE A 205 -14.98 -10.82 -4.70
C ILE A 205 -16.51 -10.94 -4.72
N ASN A 206 -17.05 -11.80 -5.59
CA ASN A 206 -18.49 -12.00 -5.69
C ASN A 206 -18.91 -13.15 -4.77
N SER A 207 -19.32 -12.82 -3.54
CA SER A 207 -19.70 -13.82 -2.52
C SER A 207 -21.12 -14.39 -2.67
N THR A 208 -21.75 -14.28 -3.84
CA THR A 208 -23.18 -14.63 -4.02
C THR A 208 -23.50 -16.13 -4.00
N GLN A 209 -22.58 -17.03 -3.66
CA GLN A 209 -22.88 -18.45 -3.43
C GLN A 209 -22.51 -18.89 -2.01
N HIS A 210 -23.41 -18.62 -1.06
CA HIS A 210 -23.45 -19.38 0.18
C HIS A 210 -23.82 -20.84 -0.13
N ALA A 211 -22.97 -21.77 0.35
CA ALA A 211 -23.13 -23.22 0.39
C ALA A 211 -22.64 -24.02 -0.83
N GLN A 212 -21.32 -24.27 -0.88
CA GLN A 212 -20.74 -25.63 -0.91
C GLN A 212 -19.21 -25.54 -0.79
N GLU A 213 -18.62 -26.55 -0.16
CA GLU A 213 -17.17 -26.71 0.02
C GLU A 213 -16.43 -26.54 -1.32
N GLN A 214 -15.44 -25.64 -1.37
CA GLN A 214 -14.92 -24.91 -2.56
C GLN A 214 -15.81 -23.74 -2.99
N ALA A 215 -15.92 -22.71 -2.13
CA ALA A 215 -16.53 -21.45 -2.51
C ALA A 215 -15.81 -20.88 -3.75
N ASP A 216 -16.61 -20.61 -4.78
CA ASP A 216 -16.25 -19.99 -6.05
C ASP A 216 -15.38 -18.74 -5.78
N ARG A 217 -14.05 -18.85 -5.89
CA ARG A 217 -13.10 -17.75 -5.64
C ARG A 217 -13.06 -16.80 -6.84
N ARG A 218 -14.23 -16.48 -7.38
CA ARG A 218 -14.38 -15.59 -8.53
C ARG A 218 -14.21 -14.15 -8.07
N ILE A 219 -13.39 -13.42 -8.82
CA ILE A 219 -13.22 -11.98 -8.68
C ILE A 219 -13.69 -11.30 -9.97
N ASP A 220 -14.51 -10.25 -9.81
CA ASP A 220 -14.96 -9.42 -10.91
C ASP A 220 -14.12 -8.13 -10.93
N PHE A 221 -13.72 -7.73 -12.13
CA PHE A 221 -12.92 -6.54 -12.41
C PHE A 221 -13.71 -5.52 -13.22
N SER A 222 -13.45 -4.23 -12.97
CA SER A 222 -13.77 -3.17 -13.91
C SER A 222 -12.63 -2.17 -14.09
N TRP A 223 -12.49 -1.68 -15.33
CA TRP A 223 -11.43 -0.76 -15.74
C TRP A 223 -11.91 0.17 -16.87
N ASP A 224 -11.22 1.30 -17.05
CA ASP A 224 -11.48 2.23 -18.14
C ASP A 224 -10.67 1.84 -19.40
N VAL A 225 -11.38 1.34 -20.41
CA VAL A 225 -10.79 0.91 -21.69
C VAL A 225 -10.19 2.05 -22.52
N SER A 226 -10.52 3.30 -22.21
CA SER A 226 -10.00 4.47 -22.92
C SER A 226 -8.59 4.88 -22.47
N GLN A 227 -8.10 4.30 -21.36
CA GLN A 227 -6.77 4.57 -20.84
C GLN A 227 -5.69 4.01 -21.76
N MET A 228 -4.61 4.78 -21.93
CA MET A 228 -3.57 4.51 -22.93
C MET A 228 -2.99 3.08 -22.91
N PRO A 229 -2.69 2.45 -21.75
CA PRO A 229 -2.18 1.08 -21.73
C PRO A 229 -3.13 0.08 -22.40
N PHE A 230 -4.44 0.21 -22.17
CA PHE A 230 -5.45 -0.65 -22.80
C PHE A 230 -5.62 -0.38 -24.30
N VAL A 231 -5.45 0.87 -24.72
CA VAL A 231 -5.49 1.25 -26.15
C VAL A 231 -4.28 0.67 -26.89
N VAL A 232 -3.08 0.75 -26.30
CA VAL A 232 -1.84 0.24 -26.90
C VAL A 232 -1.87 -1.28 -27.01
N GLU A 233 -2.39 -1.96 -25.99
CA GLU A 233 -2.41 -3.43 -25.91
C GLU A 233 -3.73 -4.02 -26.46
N ALA A 234 -4.53 -3.22 -27.17
CA ALA A 234 -5.83 -3.62 -27.70
C ALA A 234 -5.74 -4.89 -28.55
N GLY A 235 -6.65 -5.83 -28.30
CA GLY A 235 -6.72 -7.12 -29.01
C GLY A 235 -5.82 -8.22 -28.43
N ARG A 236 -4.99 -7.92 -27.43
CA ARG A 236 -4.27 -8.96 -26.69
C ARG A 236 -5.15 -9.54 -25.58
N PRO A 237 -4.99 -10.84 -25.25
CA PRO A 237 -5.64 -11.42 -24.08
C PRO A 237 -5.22 -10.69 -22.81
N LEU A 238 -6.19 -10.43 -21.93
CA LEU A 238 -5.94 -9.86 -20.60
C LEU A 238 -5.84 -10.98 -19.57
N THR A 239 -4.91 -10.82 -18.63
CA THR A 239 -4.73 -11.72 -17.49
C THR A 239 -4.70 -10.91 -16.20
N ALA A 240 -5.25 -11.48 -15.14
CA ALA A 240 -5.02 -11.00 -13.79
C ALA A 240 -3.69 -11.59 -13.31
N ALA A 241 -2.78 -10.72 -12.90
CA ALA A 241 -1.59 -11.12 -12.17
C ALA A 241 -1.90 -11.12 -10.67
N TRP A 242 -1.27 -12.04 -9.94
CA TRP A 242 -1.48 -12.26 -8.52
C TRP A 242 -0.11 -12.30 -7.84
N VAL A 243 0.10 -11.37 -6.91
CA VAL A 243 1.31 -11.28 -6.09
C VAL A 243 0.92 -11.51 -4.64
N GLY A 244 1.53 -12.49 -3.99
CA GLY A 244 1.21 -12.87 -2.62
C GLY A 244 2.41 -13.51 -1.95
N GLN A 245 2.72 -13.07 -0.73
CA GLN A 245 3.88 -13.49 0.05
C GLN A 245 5.20 -13.28 -0.73
N ASP A 246 6.22 -14.06 -0.40
CA ASP A 246 7.52 -14.11 -1.08
C ASP A 246 7.53 -15.19 -2.19
N GLN A 247 6.66 -15.02 -3.20
CA GLN A 247 6.51 -15.97 -4.31
C GLN A 247 6.46 -15.28 -5.67
N GLU A 248 6.88 -15.99 -6.72
CA GLU A 248 6.72 -15.54 -8.12
C GLU A 248 5.24 -15.25 -8.45
N PRO A 249 4.94 -14.22 -9.26
CA PRO A 249 3.57 -13.91 -9.62
C PRO A 249 2.86 -15.06 -10.33
N THR A 250 1.60 -15.29 -9.97
CA THR A 250 0.71 -16.26 -10.64
C THR A 250 -0.26 -15.51 -11.57
N TYR A 251 -0.73 -16.16 -12.64
CA TYR A 251 -1.59 -15.54 -13.64
C TYR A 251 -2.85 -16.34 -13.91
N THR A 252 -3.99 -15.66 -14.01
CA THR A 252 -5.24 -16.27 -14.50
C THR A 252 -5.84 -15.44 -15.64
N ASN A 253 -6.44 -16.12 -16.61
CA ASN A 253 -6.99 -15.46 -17.80
C ASN A 253 -8.30 -14.74 -17.46
N ILE A 254 -8.42 -13.47 -17.84
CA ILE A 254 -9.65 -12.71 -17.63
C ILE A 254 -10.64 -13.04 -18.74
N THR A 255 -11.81 -13.51 -18.34
CA THR A 255 -12.98 -13.66 -19.22
C THR A 255 -13.70 -12.31 -19.29
N ILE A 256 -13.90 -11.80 -20.51
CA ILE A 256 -14.52 -10.49 -20.73
C ILE A 256 -16.05 -10.61 -20.67
N ASP A 257 -16.67 -9.86 -19.75
CA ASP A 257 -18.13 -9.82 -19.55
C ASP A 257 -18.79 -8.62 -20.24
N GLY A 258 -17.99 -7.67 -20.70
CA GLY A 258 -18.46 -6.46 -21.36
C GLY A 258 -17.33 -5.44 -21.53
N VAL A 259 -17.67 -4.25 -22.03
CA VAL A 259 -16.70 -3.16 -22.18
C VAL A 259 -16.18 -2.77 -20.79
N GLY A 260 -14.87 -2.91 -20.58
CA GLY A 260 -14.22 -2.57 -19.31
C GLY A 260 -14.63 -3.45 -18.14
N LYS A 261 -15.14 -4.67 -18.41
CA LYS A 261 -15.59 -5.61 -17.38
C LYS A 261 -15.15 -7.02 -17.71
N GLY A 262 -14.74 -7.76 -16.70
CA GLY A 262 -14.39 -9.17 -16.83
C GLY A 262 -14.15 -9.79 -15.48
N HIS A 263 -13.88 -11.09 -15.48
CA HIS A 263 -13.70 -11.86 -14.27
C HIS A 263 -12.65 -12.94 -14.45
N THR A 264 -12.20 -13.48 -13.33
CA THR A 264 -11.36 -14.69 -13.30
C THR A 264 -11.49 -15.37 -11.93
N ASP A 265 -10.91 -16.55 -11.82
CA ASP A 265 -10.75 -17.24 -10.54
C ASP A 265 -9.43 -16.84 -9.89
N ILE A 266 -9.47 -16.67 -8.57
CA ILE A 266 -8.28 -16.46 -7.74
C ILE A 266 -7.55 -17.81 -7.62
N PRO A 267 -6.24 -17.90 -7.93
CA PRO A 267 -5.47 -19.13 -7.82
C PRO A 267 -5.61 -19.80 -6.44
N SER A 268 -5.78 -21.12 -6.40
CA SER A 268 -6.03 -21.85 -5.15
C SER A 268 -4.84 -21.88 -4.18
N ASN A 269 -3.63 -21.57 -4.65
CA ASN A 269 -2.37 -21.64 -3.89
C ASN A 269 -1.98 -20.32 -3.21
N ILE A 270 -2.73 -19.23 -3.41
CA ILE A 270 -2.49 -17.94 -2.77
C ILE A 270 -3.53 -17.65 -1.68
N THR A 271 -3.04 -17.13 -0.56
CA THR A 271 -3.76 -16.87 0.70
C THR A 271 -3.23 -15.59 1.34
N GLY A 272 -4.00 -14.99 2.24
CA GLY A 272 -3.63 -13.77 2.94
C GLY A 272 -3.86 -12.52 2.10
N GLN A 273 -3.05 -11.49 2.34
CA GLN A 273 -3.11 -10.21 1.63
C GLN A 273 -2.45 -10.37 0.25
N VAL A 274 -3.24 -10.26 -0.82
CA VAL A 274 -2.78 -10.49 -2.19
C VAL A 274 -3.03 -9.25 -3.04
N PHE A 275 -2.04 -8.87 -3.84
CA PHE A 275 -2.16 -7.79 -4.79
C PHE A 275 -2.48 -8.34 -6.17
N THR A 276 -3.34 -7.62 -6.91
CA THR A 276 -3.69 -7.97 -8.28
C THR A 276 -3.65 -6.78 -9.22
N ALA A 277 -3.30 -7.05 -10.47
CA ALA A 277 -3.25 -6.07 -11.55
C ALA A 277 -3.69 -6.74 -12.87
N ILE A 278 -4.23 -5.94 -13.79
CA ILE A 278 -4.49 -6.42 -15.16
C ILE A 278 -3.24 -6.22 -15.99
N THR A 279 -2.85 -7.24 -16.75
CA THR A 279 -1.71 -7.20 -17.66
C THR A 279 -1.99 -7.99 -18.94
N SER A 280 -1.27 -7.66 -20.02
CA SER A 280 -1.21 -8.44 -21.27
C SER A 280 0.09 -9.25 -21.40
N ARG A 281 0.93 -9.22 -20.36
CA ARG A 281 2.25 -9.84 -20.27
C ARG A 281 2.37 -10.64 -18.96
N GLN A 282 3.20 -11.68 -18.97
CA GLN A 282 3.42 -12.53 -17.79
C GLN A 282 4.91 -12.56 -17.41
N PRO A 283 5.45 -11.48 -16.82
CA PRO A 283 6.80 -11.50 -16.24
C PRO A 283 6.95 -12.55 -15.13
N LYS A 284 8.17 -12.94 -14.82
CA LYS A 284 8.43 -13.99 -13.81
C LYS A 284 8.65 -13.45 -12.40
N ASP A 285 9.01 -12.19 -12.30
CA ASP A 285 9.28 -11.46 -11.07
C ASP A 285 8.24 -10.35 -10.88
N GLU A 286 7.95 -10.05 -9.61
CA GLU A 286 7.06 -8.99 -9.17
C GLU A 286 7.49 -7.64 -9.74
N TRP A 287 8.78 -7.32 -9.72
CA TRP A 287 9.30 -6.04 -10.18
C TRP A 287 8.94 -5.75 -11.64
N SER A 288 9.25 -6.69 -12.54
CA SER A 288 8.92 -6.58 -13.95
C SER A 288 7.41 -6.61 -14.20
N LEU A 289 6.64 -7.30 -13.36
CA LEU A 289 5.18 -7.30 -13.41
C LEU A 289 4.61 -5.92 -13.11
N GLU A 290 5.11 -5.23 -12.10
CA GLU A 290 4.54 -3.94 -11.70
C GLU A 290 4.65 -2.90 -12.81
N TRP A 291 5.78 -2.88 -13.52
CA TRP A 291 6.01 -2.08 -14.72
C TRP A 291 5.28 -2.61 -15.96
N ALA A 292 4.80 -3.86 -15.93
CA ALA A 292 4.03 -4.46 -17.00
C ALA A 292 2.51 -4.30 -16.87
N ALA A 293 2.03 -3.89 -15.69
CA ALA A 293 0.63 -3.69 -15.40
C ALA A 293 -0.01 -2.64 -16.33
N LEU A 294 -1.19 -2.96 -16.84
CA LEU A 294 -2.06 -2.03 -17.59
C LEU A 294 -2.96 -1.23 -16.64
N SER A 295 -3.29 -1.80 -15.49
CA SER A 295 -4.01 -1.15 -14.40
C SER A 295 -3.74 -1.86 -13.08
N GLY A 296 -3.84 -1.13 -11.98
CA GLY A 296 -3.62 -1.66 -10.63
C GLY A 296 -2.70 -0.78 -9.80
N PRO A 297 -2.32 -1.26 -8.61
CA PRO A 297 -2.79 -2.52 -8.01
C PRO A 297 -4.22 -2.41 -7.43
N ALA A 298 -4.82 -3.56 -7.16
CA ALA A 298 -5.86 -3.71 -6.14
C ALA A 298 -5.39 -4.69 -5.07
N LEU A 299 -5.72 -4.40 -3.81
CA LEU A 299 -5.50 -5.31 -2.69
C LEU A 299 -6.73 -6.20 -2.50
N VAL A 300 -6.51 -7.49 -2.33
CA VAL A 300 -7.52 -8.53 -2.18
C VAL A 300 -7.19 -9.34 -0.92
N ASP A 301 -8.07 -9.26 0.07
CA ASP A 301 -7.91 -10.01 1.31
C ASP A 301 -8.54 -11.39 1.19
N LEU A 302 -7.71 -12.43 1.35
CA LEU A 302 -8.09 -13.82 1.21
C LEU A 302 -8.00 -14.49 2.58
N ALA A 303 -9.14 -14.97 3.08
CA ALA A 303 -9.25 -15.75 4.30
C ALA A 303 -8.58 -17.14 4.19
#